data_AF-A0A560ULV9-F1
#
_entry.id   AF-A0A560ULV9-F1
#
_cell.length_a   1.000
_cell.length_b   1.000
_cell.length_c   1.000
_cell.angle_alpha   90.00
_cell.angle_beta   90.00
_cell.angle_gamma   90.00
#
_symmetry.space_group_name_H-M   'P 1'
#
loop_
_entity.id
_entity.type
_entity.pdbx_description
1 polymer ?
#
loop_
_entity_poly.entity_id
_entity_poly.type
_entity_poly.pdbx_seq_one_letter_code
_entity_poly.pdbx_strand_id
1 'polypeptide(L)'
;MRTLRAAFDWFVKVRYLAGNPWVAVTDPKPVKRATKLQVQRALPIDVWSQVRAELADRAEGFGPQGPDWRVARALVLLMGDAGLRIKEAVTAERGGLQWWPADDEIPATWMLRLVGKGNKERIVPLTEDAVEALREHWQDRGLDLDAPGANADGLPLVAPTVVPPTPASRDKFGVTDTGQVTRVAGYTPRAARRVVTRAIGRLL
;
A
#
# COMPACT_ATOMS: atom_id res chain seq x y z
N MET A 1 17.96 5.00 23.15
CA MET A 1 17.48 4.75 24.52
C MET A 1 16.43 3.65 24.62
N ARG A 2 15.22 3.81 24.03
CA ARG A 2 14.10 2.87 24.20
C ARG A 2 14.40 1.40 23.83
N THR A 3 15.20 1.16 22.79
CA THR A 3 15.59 -0.19 22.35
C THR A 3 16.52 -0.90 23.32
N LEU A 4 17.49 -0.17 23.92
CA LEU A 4 18.42 -0.74 24.90
C LEU A 4 17.70 -1.11 26.19
N ARG A 5 16.85 -0.20 26.70
CA ARG A 5 16.01 -0.49 27.88
C ARG A 5 15.17 -1.76 27.68
N ALA A 6 14.51 -1.89 26.53
CA ALA A 6 13.70 -3.05 26.20
C ALA A 6 14.52 -4.36 26.09
N ALA A 7 15.74 -4.30 25.56
CA ALA A 7 16.62 -5.47 25.50
C ALA A 7 17.05 -5.94 26.90
N PHE A 8 17.44 -5.00 27.78
CA PHE A 8 17.80 -5.34 29.16
C PHE A 8 16.58 -5.76 30.00
N ASP A 9 15.40 -5.19 29.76
CA ASP A 9 14.14 -5.67 30.35
C ASP A 9 13.87 -7.13 29.95
N TRP A 10 14.11 -7.48 28.69
CA TRP A 10 13.98 -8.86 28.22
C TRP A 10 15.00 -9.78 28.88
N PHE A 11 16.28 -9.39 28.96
CA PHE A 11 17.32 -10.18 29.62
C PHE A 11 17.04 -10.45 31.10
N VAL A 12 16.47 -9.47 31.81
CA VAL A 12 16.02 -9.66 33.18
C VAL A 12 14.82 -10.61 33.24
N LYS A 13 13.84 -10.44 32.33
CA LYS A 13 12.65 -11.29 32.27
C LYS A 13 12.97 -12.76 32.01
N VAL A 14 13.95 -13.04 31.15
CA VAL A 14 14.44 -14.42 30.91
C VAL A 14 15.46 -14.88 31.96
N ARG A 15 15.65 -14.11 33.03
CA ARG A 15 16.59 -14.38 34.14
C ARG A 15 18.05 -14.54 33.72
N TYR A 16 18.41 -13.98 32.57
CA TYR A 16 19.80 -13.88 32.14
C TYR A 16 20.56 -12.81 32.93
N LEU A 17 19.88 -11.71 33.30
CA LEU A 17 20.40 -10.68 34.19
C LEU A 17 19.55 -10.57 35.45
N ALA A 18 20.19 -10.20 36.56
CA ALA A 18 19.50 -9.96 37.82
C ALA A 18 18.77 -8.60 37.86
N GLY A 19 19.17 -7.64 37.01
CA GLY A 19 18.56 -6.30 37.00
C GLY A 19 18.85 -5.52 35.73
N ASN A 20 18.02 -4.50 35.46
CA ASN A 20 18.15 -3.64 34.30
C ASN A 20 18.92 -2.35 34.68
N PRO A 21 20.17 -2.16 34.19
CA PRO A 21 20.98 -0.98 34.53
C PRO A 21 20.41 0.33 33.96
N TRP A 22 19.55 0.25 32.94
CA TRP A 22 18.95 1.43 32.33
C TRP A 22 17.85 2.05 33.19
N VAL A 23 17.36 1.39 34.23
CA VAL A 23 16.33 1.92 35.14
C VAL A 23 16.74 3.28 35.73
N ALA A 24 18.04 3.48 36.00
CA ALA A 24 18.58 4.73 36.52
C ALA A 24 18.74 5.84 35.46
N VAL A 25 18.69 5.51 34.16
CA VAL A 25 18.84 6.48 33.09
C VAL A 25 17.50 7.17 32.85
N THR A 26 17.43 8.46 33.16
CA THR A 26 16.24 9.26 32.85
C THR A 26 16.24 9.63 31.38
N ASP A 27 15.20 9.19 30.66
CA ASP A 27 14.99 9.68 29.30
C ASP A 27 14.59 11.16 29.37
N PRO A 28 15.23 12.06 28.59
CA PRO A 28 14.72 13.41 28.47
C PRO A 28 13.27 13.30 27.99
N LYS A 29 12.34 14.00 28.65
CA LYS A 29 10.96 14.10 28.19
C LYS A 29 10.94 15.21 27.14
N PRO A 30 11.13 14.93 25.82
CA PRO A 30 11.00 15.97 24.83
C PRO A 30 9.59 16.53 24.95
N VAL A 31 9.48 17.86 24.96
CA VAL A 31 8.19 18.53 24.87
C VAL A 31 7.51 18.03 23.61
N LYS A 32 6.49 17.19 23.77
CA LYS A 32 5.60 16.80 22.68
C LYS A 32 4.72 18.00 22.38
N ARG A 33 5.26 18.95 21.62
CA ARG A 33 4.48 20.05 21.07
C ARG A 33 3.31 19.43 20.32
N ALA A 34 2.11 19.95 20.54
CA ALA A 34 0.97 19.58 19.70
C ALA A 34 1.37 19.87 18.25
N THR A 35 1.58 18.81 17.47
CA THR A 35 1.85 18.96 16.05
C THR A 35 0.56 19.46 15.44
N LYS A 36 0.44 20.78 15.23
CA LYS A 36 -0.63 21.34 14.40
C LYS A 36 -0.62 20.58 13.08
N LEU A 37 -1.81 20.26 12.57
CA LEU A 37 -1.97 19.65 11.23
C LEU A 37 -1.13 20.48 10.26
N GLN A 38 -0.14 19.85 9.63
CA GLN A 38 0.78 20.55 8.74
C GLN A 38 0.14 20.68 7.37
N VAL A 39 -0.87 21.55 7.26
CA VAL A 39 -1.63 21.81 6.03
C VAL A 39 -0.71 22.18 4.88
N GLN A 40 0.40 22.88 5.15
CA GLN A 40 1.42 23.24 4.16
C GLN A 40 2.17 22.05 3.54
N ARG A 41 2.01 20.84 4.09
CA ARG A 41 2.53 19.60 3.50
C ARG A 41 1.49 18.82 2.71
N ALA A 42 0.23 19.25 2.75
CA ALA A 42 -0.79 18.70 1.87
C ALA A 42 -0.54 19.16 0.45
N LEU A 43 -0.80 18.28 -0.51
CA LEU A 43 -0.75 18.64 -1.92
C LEU A 43 -1.92 19.58 -2.22
N PRO A 44 -1.70 20.73 -2.86
CA PRO A 44 -2.79 21.60 -3.32
C PRO A 44 -3.76 20.84 -4.24
N ILE A 45 -5.05 21.20 -4.18
CA ILE A 45 -6.11 20.46 -4.88
C ILE A 45 -5.98 20.56 -6.41
N ASP A 46 -5.56 21.71 -6.92
CA ASP A 46 -5.25 21.97 -8.33
C ASP A 46 -4.10 21.09 -8.81
N VAL A 47 -3.02 21.01 -8.03
CA VAL A 47 -1.88 20.13 -8.33
C VAL A 47 -2.31 18.66 -8.28
N TRP A 48 -3.16 18.27 -7.31
CA TRP A 48 -3.69 16.92 -7.24
C TRP A 48 -4.53 16.57 -8.47
N SER A 49 -5.45 17.45 -8.87
CA SER A 49 -6.26 17.27 -10.08
C SER A 49 -5.39 17.13 -11.33
N GLN A 50 -4.34 17.95 -11.46
CA GLN A 50 -3.40 17.83 -12.58
C GLN A 50 -2.67 16.48 -12.57
N VAL A 51 -2.16 16.04 -11.42
CA VAL A 51 -1.50 14.73 -11.28
C VAL A 51 -2.46 13.59 -11.65
N ARG A 52 -3.73 13.65 -11.23
CA ARG A 52 -4.75 12.65 -11.60
C ARG A 52 -4.97 12.61 -13.10
N ALA A 53 -5.13 13.76 -13.74
CA ALA A 53 -5.36 13.87 -15.18
C ALA A 53 -4.18 13.32 -15.99
N GLU A 54 -2.95 13.73 -15.63
CA GLU A 54 -1.73 13.24 -16.28
C GLU A 54 -1.55 11.73 -16.11
N LEU A 55 -1.80 11.19 -14.92
CA LEU A 55 -1.72 9.74 -14.69
C LEU A 55 -2.78 8.97 -15.47
N ALA A 56 -3.97 9.53 -15.67
CA ALA A 56 -5.02 8.93 -16.49
C ALA A 56 -4.60 8.91 -17.97
N ASP A 57 -4.14 10.04 -18.52
CA ASP A 57 -3.67 10.14 -19.90
C ASP A 57 -2.51 9.16 -20.19
N ARG A 58 -1.53 9.07 -19.28
CA ARG A 58 -0.42 8.11 -19.44
C ARG A 58 -0.86 6.65 -19.30
N ALA A 59 -1.91 6.38 -18.52
CA ALA A 59 -2.47 5.03 -18.33
C ALA A 59 -3.22 4.51 -19.56
N GLU A 60 -3.82 5.41 -20.36
CA GLU A 60 -4.47 5.08 -21.64
C GLU A 60 -3.47 4.64 -22.72
N GLY A 61 -2.19 5.00 -22.56
CA GLY A 61 -1.14 4.68 -23.52
C GLY A 61 -0.99 3.17 -23.78
N PHE A 62 -1.04 2.78 -25.05
CA PHE A 62 -0.73 1.42 -25.50
C PHE A 62 0.78 1.24 -25.68
N GLY A 63 1.33 0.17 -25.13
CA GLY A 63 2.73 -0.20 -25.31
C GLY A 63 3.39 -0.78 -24.06
N PRO A 64 4.70 -1.09 -24.10
CA PRO A 64 5.40 -1.78 -23.02
C PRO A 64 5.39 -1.04 -21.66
N GLN A 65 5.12 0.27 -21.68
CA GLN A 65 5.07 1.10 -20.47
C GLN A 65 3.66 1.28 -19.90
N GLY A 66 2.61 0.91 -20.63
CA GLY A 66 1.22 1.07 -20.17
C GLY A 66 0.97 0.44 -18.79
N PRO A 67 1.38 -0.83 -18.56
CA PRO A 67 1.20 -1.46 -17.26
C PRO A 67 1.94 -0.78 -16.11
N ASP A 68 3.11 -0.18 -16.38
CA ASP A 68 3.87 0.60 -15.40
C ASP A 68 3.09 1.87 -14.96
N TRP A 69 2.37 2.50 -15.89
CA TRP A 69 1.54 3.68 -15.62
C TRP A 69 0.25 3.31 -14.90
N ARG A 70 -0.46 2.25 -15.32
CA ARG A 70 -1.71 1.81 -14.69
C ARG A 70 -1.51 1.38 -13.24
N VAL A 71 -0.46 0.61 -12.95
CA VAL A 71 -0.13 0.24 -11.57
C VAL A 71 0.29 1.44 -10.71
N ALA A 72 0.98 2.42 -11.31
CA ALA A 72 1.33 3.66 -10.61
C ALA A 72 0.09 4.51 -10.32
N ARG A 73 -0.82 4.66 -11.28
CA ARG A 73 -2.12 5.33 -11.13
C ARG A 73 -2.93 4.70 -10.01
N ALA A 74 -3.09 3.38 -10.00
CA ALA A 74 -3.79 2.66 -8.93
C ALA A 74 -3.18 2.93 -7.54
N LEU A 75 -1.85 2.82 -7.40
CA LEU A 75 -1.16 3.10 -6.14
C LEU A 75 -1.32 4.56 -5.69
N VAL A 76 -1.23 5.52 -6.62
CA VAL A 76 -1.36 6.94 -6.32
C VAL A 76 -2.78 7.27 -5.88
N LEU A 77 -3.81 6.75 -6.55
CA LEU A 77 -5.21 6.98 -6.18
C LEU A 77 -5.56 6.33 -4.83
N LEU A 78 -5.09 5.11 -4.56
CA LEU A 78 -5.28 4.47 -3.24
C LEU A 78 -4.66 5.30 -2.10
N MET A 79 -3.48 5.89 -2.32
CA MET A 79 -2.83 6.70 -1.28
C MET A 79 -3.38 8.12 -1.20
N GLY A 80 -3.74 8.73 -2.34
CA GLY A 80 -4.15 10.12 -2.45
C GLY A 80 -5.63 10.34 -2.17
N ASP A 81 -6.51 9.57 -2.83
CA ASP A 81 -7.97 9.70 -2.67
C ASP A 81 -8.44 9.02 -1.37
N ALA A 82 -8.03 7.77 -1.14
CA ALA A 82 -8.48 6.98 0.02
C ALA A 82 -7.57 7.12 1.25
N GLY A 83 -6.45 7.85 1.16
CA GLY A 83 -5.57 8.13 2.29
C GLY A 83 -4.86 6.90 2.86
N LEU A 84 -4.65 5.85 2.07
CA LEU A 84 -3.93 4.67 2.51
C LEU A 84 -2.46 4.99 2.73
N ARG A 85 -1.89 4.44 3.80
CA ARG A 85 -0.43 4.39 3.91
C ARG A 85 0.10 3.43 2.85
N ILE A 86 1.29 3.70 2.31
CA ILE A 86 1.89 2.80 1.32
C ILE A 86 1.96 1.33 1.77
N LYS A 87 2.17 1.08 3.08
CA LYS A 87 2.12 -0.29 3.62
C LYS A 87 0.71 -0.89 3.49
N GLU A 88 -0.32 -0.12 3.83
CA GLU A 88 -1.72 -0.54 3.73
C GLU A 88 -2.11 -0.79 2.27
N ALA A 89 -1.71 0.09 1.34
CA ALA A 89 -1.98 -0.08 -0.09
C ALA A 89 -1.39 -1.36 -0.70
N VAL A 90 -0.21 -1.81 -0.23
CA VAL A 90 0.44 -3.03 -0.76
C VAL A 90 0.08 -4.31 0.01
N THR A 91 -0.55 -4.19 1.18
CA THR A 91 -1.03 -5.34 1.96
C THR A 91 -2.55 -5.49 1.92
N ALA A 92 -3.27 -4.54 1.34
CA ALA A 92 -4.69 -4.69 1.08
C ALA A 92 -4.91 -5.89 0.15
N GLU A 93 -6.01 -6.60 0.39
CA GLU A 93 -6.37 -7.80 -0.35
C GLU A 93 -7.62 -7.54 -1.18
N ARG A 94 -7.77 -8.28 -2.28
CA ARG A 94 -8.95 -8.18 -3.14
C ARG A 94 -10.23 -8.54 -2.39
N GLY A 95 -10.22 -9.54 -1.51
CA GLY A 95 -11.37 -9.89 -0.67
C GLY A 95 -11.80 -8.81 0.32
N GLY A 96 -10.98 -7.78 0.53
CA GLY A 96 -11.37 -6.58 1.27
C GLY A 96 -12.19 -5.57 0.46
N LEU A 97 -12.21 -5.67 -0.88
CA LEU A 97 -12.94 -4.75 -1.75
C LEU A 97 -14.39 -5.20 -1.91
N GLN A 98 -15.33 -4.32 -1.55
CA GLN A 98 -16.76 -4.63 -1.55
C GLN A 98 -17.58 -3.44 -2.07
N TRP A 99 -18.58 -3.73 -2.88
CA TRP A 99 -19.60 -2.74 -3.25
C TRP A 99 -20.63 -2.64 -2.13
N TRP A 100 -20.80 -1.45 -1.57
CA TRP A 100 -21.91 -1.17 -0.66
C TRP A 100 -23.03 -0.47 -1.44
N PRO A 101 -24.26 -1.02 -1.44
CA PRO A 101 -25.39 -0.39 -2.12
C PRO A 101 -25.72 0.94 -1.46
N ALA A 102 -26.45 1.79 -2.18
CA ALA A 102 -26.95 3.03 -1.62
C ALA A 102 -27.90 2.73 -0.46
N ASP A 103 -27.81 3.56 0.57
CA ASP A 103 -28.75 3.66 1.67
C ASP A 103 -29.30 5.10 1.68
N ASP A 104 -30.41 5.38 2.35
CA ASP A 104 -31.20 6.63 2.23
C ASP A 104 -30.34 7.92 2.35
N GLU A 105 -29.24 7.88 3.10
CA GLU A 105 -28.31 9.01 3.28
C GLU A 105 -26.93 8.82 2.63
N ILE A 106 -26.62 7.61 2.13
CA ILE A 106 -25.28 7.22 1.69
C ILE A 106 -25.34 6.71 0.25
N PRO A 107 -24.68 7.39 -0.71
CA PRO A 107 -24.63 6.89 -2.09
C PRO A 107 -23.88 5.55 -2.13
N ALA A 108 -24.25 4.71 -3.11
CA ALA A 108 -23.57 3.45 -3.33
C ALA A 108 -22.06 3.70 -3.54
N THR A 109 -21.23 2.99 -2.78
CA THR A 109 -19.81 3.30 -2.65
C THR A 109 -18.98 2.03 -2.55
N TRP A 110 -17.83 2.03 -3.20
CA TRP A 110 -16.82 0.99 -3.01
C TRP A 110 -16.15 1.15 -1.65
N MET A 111 -16.09 0.09 -0.88
CA MET A 111 -15.49 0.04 0.44
C MET A 111 -14.33 -0.95 0.45
N LEU A 112 -13.21 -0.55 1.03
CA LEU A 112 -12.02 -1.36 1.18
C LEU A 112 -11.73 -1.62 2.66
N ARG A 113 -11.87 -2.88 3.07
CA ARG A 113 -11.41 -3.38 4.37
C ARG A 113 -9.89 -3.60 4.36
N LEU A 114 -9.20 -3.08 5.37
CA LEU A 114 -7.75 -3.22 5.51
C LEU A 114 -7.28 -3.20 6.96
N VAL A 115 -6.10 -3.78 7.22
CA VAL A 115 -5.45 -3.78 8.54
C VAL A 115 -4.38 -2.69 8.61
N GLY A 116 -4.65 -1.67 9.43
CA GLY A 116 -3.78 -0.51 9.62
C GLY A 116 -2.76 -0.66 10.76
N LYS A 117 -2.19 0.50 11.16
CA LYS A 117 -1.21 0.59 12.25
C LYS A 117 -1.76 0.02 13.56
N GLY A 118 -0.96 -0.82 14.22
CA GLY A 118 -1.32 -1.46 15.48
C GLY A 118 -2.20 -2.70 15.31
N ASN A 119 -2.24 -3.27 14.11
CA ASN A 119 -3.06 -4.45 13.78
C ASN A 119 -4.56 -4.20 13.98
N LYS A 120 -5.02 -3.02 13.55
CA LYS A 120 -6.41 -2.60 13.68
C LYS A 120 -7.07 -2.56 12.32
N GLU A 121 -8.19 -3.23 12.21
CA GLU A 121 -9.01 -3.18 11.01
C GLU A 121 -9.69 -1.83 10.86
N ARG A 122 -9.85 -1.38 9.62
CA ARG A 122 -10.71 -0.26 9.25
C ARG A 122 -11.24 -0.47 7.84
N ILE A 123 -12.34 0.19 7.54
CA ILE A 123 -12.94 0.24 6.21
C ILE A 123 -12.82 1.69 5.71
N VAL A 124 -12.43 1.85 4.46
CA VAL A 124 -12.29 3.16 3.81
C VAL A 124 -13.02 3.17 2.47
N PRO A 125 -13.68 4.29 2.10
CA PRO A 125 -14.29 4.41 0.78
C PRO A 125 -13.20 4.54 -0.31
N LEU A 126 -13.47 3.97 -1.48
CA LEU A 126 -12.69 4.17 -2.70
C LEU A 126 -13.52 4.96 -3.71
N THR A 127 -12.85 5.80 -4.49
CA THR A 127 -13.43 6.48 -5.66
C THR A 127 -13.57 5.50 -6.82
N GLU A 128 -14.52 5.77 -7.72
CA GLU A 128 -14.67 4.94 -8.93
C GLU A 128 -13.38 4.94 -9.77
N ASP A 129 -12.71 6.10 -9.88
CA ASP A 129 -11.41 6.21 -10.56
C ASP A 129 -10.33 5.27 -9.98
N ALA A 130 -10.33 5.08 -8.66
CA ALA A 130 -9.39 4.17 -8.00
C ALA A 130 -9.71 2.70 -8.33
N VAL A 131 -11.00 2.35 -8.38
CA VAL A 131 -11.43 0.99 -8.76
C VAL A 131 -11.19 0.72 -10.23
N GLU A 132 -11.43 1.69 -11.11
CA GLU A 132 -11.13 1.55 -12.53
C GLU A 132 -9.64 1.37 -12.78
N ALA A 133 -8.79 2.15 -12.11
CA ALA A 133 -7.34 1.95 -12.18
C ALA A 133 -6.91 0.57 -11.68
N LEU A 134 -7.63 -0.03 -10.72
CA LEU A 134 -7.40 -1.41 -10.29
C LEU A 134 -7.84 -2.41 -11.35
N ARG A 135 -9.01 -2.23 -11.98
CA ARG A 135 -9.50 -3.09 -13.08
C ARG A 135 -8.48 -3.11 -14.22
N GLU A 136 -8.09 -1.94 -14.70
CA GLU A 136 -7.05 -1.73 -15.70
C GLU A 136 -5.73 -2.45 -15.36
N HIS A 137 -5.28 -2.34 -14.11
CA HIS A 137 -4.08 -3.00 -13.61
C HIS A 137 -4.21 -4.54 -13.62
N TRP A 138 -5.38 -5.09 -13.27
CA TRP A 138 -5.60 -6.53 -13.30
C TRP A 138 -5.81 -7.08 -14.71
N GLN A 139 -6.38 -6.29 -15.61
CA GLN A 139 -6.45 -6.62 -17.04
C GLN A 139 -5.06 -6.80 -17.66
N ASP A 140 -4.07 -5.99 -17.28
CA ASP A 140 -2.66 -6.18 -17.70
C ASP A 140 -2.06 -7.53 -17.24
N ARG A 141 -2.69 -8.16 -16.25
CA ARG A 141 -2.32 -9.49 -15.74
C ARG A 141 -3.20 -10.60 -16.30
N GLY A 142 -4.12 -10.28 -17.22
CA GLY A 142 -5.08 -11.22 -17.79
C GLY A 142 -6.13 -11.72 -16.79
N LEU A 143 -6.38 -10.94 -15.72
CA LEU A 143 -7.34 -11.30 -14.67
C LEU A 143 -8.40 -10.22 -14.56
N ASP A 144 -9.64 -10.64 -14.38
CA ASP A 144 -10.75 -9.73 -14.13
C ASP A 144 -10.84 -9.41 -12.63
N LEU A 145 -10.98 -8.13 -12.29
CA LEU A 145 -11.17 -7.68 -10.92
C LEU A 145 -12.58 -8.06 -10.41
N ASP A 146 -13.57 -8.03 -11.29
CA ASP A 146 -14.99 -8.13 -10.97
C ASP A 146 -15.57 -9.54 -11.19
N ALA A 147 -14.77 -10.47 -11.73
CA ALA A 147 -15.21 -11.83 -11.96
C ALA A 147 -15.71 -12.48 -10.64
N PRO A 148 -16.80 -13.28 -10.70
CA PRO A 148 -17.32 -13.96 -9.53
C PRO A 148 -16.24 -14.80 -8.82
N GLY A 149 -16.06 -14.58 -7.52
CA GLY A 149 -15.03 -15.27 -6.72
C GLY A 149 -13.59 -14.80 -6.95
N ALA A 150 -13.36 -13.81 -7.81
CA ALA A 150 -12.02 -13.29 -8.07
C ALA A 150 -11.46 -12.45 -6.91
N ASN A 151 -12.35 -11.92 -6.07
CA ASN A 151 -12.01 -11.20 -4.83
C ASN A 151 -11.93 -12.15 -3.63
N ALA A 152 -11.15 -13.23 -3.77
CA ALA A 152 -10.84 -14.12 -2.65
C ALA A 152 -9.82 -13.47 -1.71
N ASP A 153 -9.90 -13.84 -0.42
CA ASP A 153 -8.87 -13.50 0.56
C ASP A 153 -7.53 -14.14 0.17
N GLY A 154 -6.43 -13.48 0.52
CA GLY A 154 -5.06 -13.90 0.19
C GLY A 154 -4.53 -13.44 -1.17
N LEU A 155 -5.36 -12.88 -2.06
CA LEU A 155 -4.89 -12.18 -3.25
C LEU A 155 -4.62 -10.70 -2.95
N PRO A 156 -3.42 -10.18 -3.28
CA PRO A 156 -3.11 -8.77 -3.05
C PRO A 156 -4.00 -7.89 -3.93
N LEU A 157 -4.35 -6.69 -3.47
CA LEU A 157 -5.10 -5.71 -4.26
C LEU A 157 -4.26 -5.16 -5.42
N VAL A 158 -2.95 -5.00 -5.21
CA VAL A 158 -1.98 -4.52 -6.21
C VAL A 158 -0.75 -5.43 -6.24
N ALA A 159 -0.36 -5.90 -7.43
CA ALA A 159 0.74 -6.86 -7.63
C ALA A 159 1.67 -6.45 -8.78
N PRO A 160 2.98 -6.80 -8.77
CA PRO A 160 3.89 -6.44 -9.85
C PRO A 160 3.63 -7.18 -11.15
N THR A 161 3.46 -6.46 -12.26
CA THR A 161 3.28 -7.02 -13.61
C THR A 161 4.50 -7.84 -14.05
N VAL A 162 5.70 -7.39 -13.69
CA VAL A 162 6.95 -8.11 -13.90
C VAL A 162 7.60 -8.42 -12.56
N VAL A 163 7.94 -9.69 -12.33
CA VAL A 163 8.70 -10.11 -11.15
C VAL A 163 10.18 -9.81 -11.37
N PRO A 164 10.82 -8.98 -10.53
CA PRO A 164 12.25 -8.72 -10.67
C PRO A 164 13.08 -10.02 -10.51
N PRO A 165 14.15 -10.22 -11.29
CA PRO A 165 14.98 -11.43 -11.25
C PRO A 165 15.95 -11.43 -10.05
N THR A 166 15.44 -11.18 -8.85
CA THR A 166 16.21 -11.17 -7.60
C THR A 166 15.85 -12.39 -6.76
N PRO A 167 16.79 -12.99 -5.99
CA PRO A 167 16.50 -14.16 -5.15
C PRO A 167 15.29 -13.96 -4.24
N ALA A 168 15.22 -12.83 -3.53
CA ALA A 168 14.10 -12.50 -2.66
C ALA A 168 12.75 -12.39 -3.40
N SER A 169 12.75 -11.96 -4.67
CA SER A 169 11.53 -11.94 -5.48
C SER A 169 11.20 -13.34 -6.00
N ARG A 170 12.18 -14.13 -6.42
CA ARG A 170 11.96 -15.53 -6.81
C ARG A 170 11.33 -16.31 -5.66
N ASP A 171 11.86 -16.15 -4.45
CA ASP A 171 11.27 -16.73 -3.25
C ASP A 171 9.87 -16.19 -3.03
N LYS A 172 9.67 -14.85 -3.03
CA LYS A 172 8.36 -14.22 -2.79
C LYS A 172 7.27 -14.60 -3.81
N PHE A 173 7.64 -14.88 -5.05
CA PHE A 173 6.72 -15.21 -6.14
C PHE A 173 6.73 -16.70 -6.50
N GLY A 174 7.53 -17.52 -5.80
CA GLY A 174 7.65 -18.94 -6.06
C GLY A 174 8.09 -19.23 -7.49
N VAL A 175 9.15 -18.56 -7.94
CA VAL A 175 9.67 -18.72 -9.31
C VAL A 175 10.49 -20.00 -9.39
N THR A 176 10.02 -20.98 -10.17
CA THR A 176 10.71 -22.26 -10.39
C THR A 176 12.04 -22.07 -11.14
N ASP A 177 12.85 -23.12 -11.24
CA ASP A 177 14.09 -23.11 -12.03
C ASP A 177 13.82 -22.88 -13.53
N THR A 178 12.63 -23.27 -14.00
CA THR A 178 12.14 -23.01 -15.36
C THR A 178 11.61 -21.58 -15.56
N GLY A 179 11.61 -20.74 -14.51
CA GLY A 179 11.12 -19.36 -14.58
C GLY A 179 9.61 -19.19 -14.40
N GLN A 180 8.87 -20.28 -14.14
CA GLN A 180 7.43 -20.23 -13.94
C GLN A 180 7.10 -19.62 -12.56
N VAL A 181 6.21 -18.61 -12.56
CA VAL A 181 5.67 -18.00 -11.34
C VAL A 181 4.55 -18.87 -10.79
N THR A 182 4.64 -19.33 -9.54
CA THR A 182 3.64 -20.23 -8.93
C THR A 182 2.70 -19.54 -7.95
N ARG A 183 3.01 -18.32 -7.52
CA ARG A 183 2.14 -17.54 -6.61
C ARG A 183 2.04 -16.08 -7.00
N VAL A 184 0.86 -15.51 -6.77
CA VAL A 184 0.62 -14.07 -6.88
C VAL A 184 0.94 -13.44 -5.53
N ALA A 185 1.84 -12.46 -5.52
CA ALA A 185 2.19 -11.72 -4.32
C ALA A 185 2.19 -10.21 -4.58
N GLY A 186 1.82 -9.43 -3.56
CA GLY A 186 1.76 -7.98 -3.67
C GLY A 186 3.14 -7.32 -3.72
N TYR A 187 3.16 -6.00 -3.90
CA TYR A 187 4.38 -5.22 -3.76
C TYR A 187 4.96 -5.27 -2.33
N THR A 188 6.26 -4.98 -2.19
CA THR A 188 6.79 -4.51 -0.91
C THR A 188 6.58 -2.99 -0.82
N PRO A 189 6.51 -2.38 0.38
CA PRO A 189 6.39 -0.93 0.49
C PRO A 189 7.50 -0.17 -0.24
N ARG A 190 8.73 -0.72 -0.24
CA ARG A 190 9.87 -0.14 -0.96
C ARG A 190 9.71 -0.23 -2.47
N ALA A 191 9.23 -1.37 -2.98
CA ALA A 191 9.00 -1.56 -4.41
C ALA A 191 7.87 -0.65 -4.92
N ALA A 192 6.74 -0.59 -4.21
CA ALA A 192 5.65 0.34 -4.55
C ALA A 192 6.10 1.80 -4.52
N ARG A 193 6.94 2.19 -3.55
CA ARG A 193 7.50 3.55 -3.52
C ARG A 193 8.31 3.84 -4.76
N ARG A 194 9.14 2.88 -5.20
CA ARG A 194 9.95 3.03 -6.41
C ARG A 194 9.09 3.17 -7.66
N VAL A 195 7.99 2.42 -7.77
CA VAL A 195 7.00 2.55 -8.87
C VAL A 195 6.44 3.97 -8.90
N VAL A 196 5.89 4.43 -7.77
CA VAL A 196 5.26 5.76 -7.68
C VAL A 196 6.26 6.89 -7.92
N THR A 197 7.44 6.85 -7.29
CA THR A 197 8.48 7.87 -7.49
C THR A 197 8.99 7.90 -8.92
N ARG A 198 9.12 6.74 -9.57
CA ARG A 198 9.53 6.68 -10.98
C ARG A 198 8.45 7.26 -11.90
N ALA A 199 7.18 6.94 -11.67
CA ALA A 199 6.08 7.49 -12.47
C ALA A 199 6.00 9.02 -12.32
N ILE A 200 5.99 9.53 -11.09
CA ILE A 200 5.97 10.97 -10.83
C ILE A 200 7.21 11.67 -11.42
N GLY A 201 8.39 11.06 -11.30
CA GLY A 201 9.62 11.62 -11.86
C GLY A 201 9.67 11.65 -13.39
N ARG A 202 8.75 10.97 -14.09
CA ARG A 202 8.58 11.02 -15.55
C ARG A 202 7.53 12.06 -15.99
N LEU A 203 6.76 12.61 -15.04
CA LEU A 203 5.79 13.69 -15.29
C LEU A 203 6.45 15.08 -15.21
N LEU A 204 7.63 15.16 -14.59
CA LEU A 204 8.47 16.36 -14.49
C LEU A 204 9.50 16.38 -15.62
#